data_AF-A0AAN8XW04-F1
#
_entry.id   AF-A0AAN8XW04-F1
#
_cell.length_a   1.000
_cell.length_b   1.000
_cell.length_c   1.000
_cell.angle_alpha   90.00
_cell.angle_beta   90.00
_cell.angle_gamma   90.00
#
_symmetry.space_group_name_H-M   'P 1'
#
loop_
_entity.id
_entity.type
_entity.pdbx_description
1 polymer ?
#
loop_
_entity_poly.entity_id
_entity_poly.type
_entity_poly.pdbx_seq_one_letter_code
_entity_poly.pdbx_strand_id
1 'polypeptide(L)'
;AILKFGNKSCDAKIQIHEGILSPLLSFSHCQELDIISPDFPKRILAVTNVNRCAELSLRATTLPSADFFLCKFRDVLVSKADLQAAPLKKMVGHPMMIHLINNAIPFAIPFAIHTPQPIPFAFQSQVKEEFYSMVKQGNIKLAGHQPSEWCHAMVLAAKSNGVKITVDLT
;
A
#
# COMPACT_ATOMS: atom_id res chain seq x y z
N ALA A 1 -13.68 44.82 3.70
CA ALA A 1 -13.90 44.57 2.26
C ALA A 1 -14.99 43.53 2.15
N ILE A 2 -15.99 43.74 1.30
CA ILE A 2 -17.10 42.79 1.14
C ILE A 2 -16.66 41.69 0.18
N LEU A 3 -16.62 40.44 0.65
CA LEU A 3 -16.41 39.26 -0.18
C LEU A 3 -17.77 38.72 -0.63
N LYS A 4 -17.86 38.25 -1.87
CA LYS A 4 -19.09 37.67 -2.44
C LYS A 4 -18.77 36.34 -3.11
N PHE A 5 -19.60 35.34 -2.83
CA PHE A 5 -19.52 34.03 -3.44
C PHE A 5 -20.94 33.50 -3.70
N GLY A 6 -21.28 33.27 -4.97
CA GLY A 6 -22.65 32.95 -5.38
C GLY A 6 -23.64 34.03 -4.90
N ASN A 7 -24.66 33.60 -4.13
CA ASN A 7 -25.69 34.47 -3.56
C ASN A 7 -25.39 34.93 -2.12
N LYS A 8 -24.17 34.67 -1.61
CA LYS A 8 -23.76 35.00 -0.24
C LYS A 8 -22.67 36.07 -0.25
N SER A 9 -22.66 36.87 0.81
CA SER A 9 -21.66 37.92 1.00
C SER A 9 -21.32 38.07 2.47
N CYS A 10 -20.05 38.34 2.77
CA CYS A 10 -19.55 38.59 4.13
C CYS A 10 -18.57 39.76 4.16
N ASP A 11 -18.47 40.42 5.31
CA ASP A 11 -17.49 41.48 5.54
C ASP A 11 -16.18 40.89 6.07
N ALA A 12 -15.09 41.06 5.32
CA ALA A 12 -13.79 40.52 5.67
C ALA A 12 -12.70 41.59 5.76
N LYS A 13 -11.71 41.37 6.62
CA LYS A 13 -10.48 42.17 6.68
C LYS A 13 -9.40 41.50 5.82
N ILE A 14 -8.83 42.25 4.89
CA ILE A 14 -7.72 41.77 4.06
C ILE A 14 -6.41 42.08 4.78
N GLN A 15 -5.55 41.08 4.91
CA GLN A 15 -4.19 41.22 5.44
C GLN A 15 -3.20 40.70 4.41
N ILE A 16 -2.11 41.43 4.20
CA ILE A 16 -1.06 41.08 3.24
C ILE A 16 0.15 40.62 4.04
N HIS A 17 0.65 39.42 3.75
CA HIS A 17 1.80 38.80 4.39
C HIS A 17 2.83 38.42 3.33
N GLU A 18 4.11 38.69 3.60
CA GLU A 18 5.19 38.31 2.69
C GLU A 18 5.36 36.78 2.63
N GLY A 19 5.57 36.24 1.43
CA GLY A 19 5.78 34.80 1.20
C GLY A 19 4.52 33.98 0.91
N ILE A 20 3.32 34.57 0.98
CA ILE A 20 2.07 33.90 0.59
C ILE A 20 1.75 34.25 -0.86
N LEU A 21 1.86 33.26 -1.75
CA LEU A 21 1.65 33.45 -3.20
C LEU A 21 0.17 33.42 -3.63
N SER A 22 -0.73 32.94 -2.78
CA SER A 22 -2.15 32.76 -3.10
C SER A 22 -3.07 33.31 -1.99
N PRO A 23 -4.22 33.92 -2.33
CA PRO A 23 -5.15 34.41 -1.33
C PRO A 23 -5.70 33.25 -0.48
N LEU A 24 -5.67 33.43 0.84
CA LEU A 24 -6.22 32.48 1.80
C LEU A 24 -7.47 33.08 2.45
N LEU A 25 -8.49 32.24 2.63
CA LEU A 25 -9.72 32.61 3.30
C LEU A 25 -9.77 31.95 4.68
N SER A 26 -10.18 32.71 5.70
CA SER A 26 -10.34 32.11 7.04
C SER A 26 -11.51 31.13 7.04
N PHE A 27 -11.42 30.17 7.95
CA PHE A 27 -12.43 29.16 8.16
C PHE A 27 -13.85 29.74 8.36
N SER A 28 -13.98 30.79 9.19
CA SER A 28 -15.26 31.45 9.45
C SER A 28 -15.88 32.04 8.19
N HIS A 29 -15.09 32.72 7.35
CA HIS A 29 -15.59 33.27 6.10
C HIS A 29 -15.94 32.17 5.09
N CYS A 30 -15.26 31.01 5.12
CA CYS A 30 -15.67 29.85 4.33
C CYS A 30 -17.05 29.33 4.76
N GLN A 31 -17.41 29.40 6.04
CA GLN A 31 -18.75 29.04 6.52
C GLN A 31 -19.80 30.09 6.13
N GLU A 32 -19.49 31.38 6.31
CA GLU A 32 -20.40 32.49 5.97
C GLU A 32 -20.71 32.58 4.47
N LEU A 33 -19.74 32.21 3.63
CA LEU A 33 -19.89 32.11 2.18
C LEU A 33 -20.45 30.77 1.72
N ASP A 34 -20.80 29.86 2.65
CA ASP A 34 -21.37 28.53 2.38
C ASP A 34 -20.46 27.63 1.51
N ILE A 35 -19.15 27.88 1.57
CA ILE A 35 -18.11 27.05 0.92
C ILE A 35 -17.93 25.74 1.70
N ILE A 36 -18.07 25.82 3.04
CA ILE A 36 -18.05 24.66 3.93
C ILE A 36 -19.27 24.70 4.85
N SER A 37 -19.80 23.53 5.17
CA SER A 37 -20.93 23.39 6.10
C SER A 37 -20.58 23.98 7.48
N PRO A 38 -21.54 24.60 8.19
CA PRO A 38 -21.33 25.09 9.56
C PRO A 38 -20.91 23.98 10.52
N ASP A 39 -21.39 22.76 10.28
CA ASP A 39 -21.03 21.59 11.08
C ASP A 39 -19.65 20.98 10.72
N PHE A 40 -18.92 21.53 9.75
CA PHE A 40 -17.61 21.01 9.38
C PHE A 40 -16.55 21.44 10.42
N PRO A 41 -15.54 20.60 10.73
CA PRO A 41 -15.45 19.20 10.39
C PRO A 41 -16.27 18.33 11.36
N LYS A 42 -17.21 17.52 10.84
CA LYS A 42 -17.86 16.48 11.66
C LYS A 42 -16.84 15.40 11.97
N ARG A 43 -16.53 15.21 13.26
CA ARG A 43 -15.72 14.07 13.72
C ARG A 43 -16.42 12.77 13.32
N ILE A 44 -15.71 11.91 12.60
CA ILE A 44 -16.21 10.56 12.28
C ILE A 44 -16.20 9.76 13.58
N LEU A 45 -17.38 9.54 14.16
CA LEU A 45 -17.53 8.83 15.45
C LEU A 45 -17.44 7.30 15.28
N ALA A 46 -17.87 6.79 14.14
CA ALA A 46 -17.78 5.38 13.78
C ALA A 46 -17.70 5.25 12.26
N VAL A 47 -16.81 4.38 11.79
CA VAL A 47 -16.77 3.97 10.39
C VAL A 47 -17.63 2.72 10.27
N THR A 48 -18.87 2.88 9.83
CA THR A 48 -19.62 1.74 9.29
C THR A 48 -19.04 1.46 7.91
N ASN A 49 -18.41 0.29 7.74
CA ASN A 49 -18.12 -0.24 6.42
C ASN A 49 -19.47 -0.56 5.75
N VAL A 50 -20.05 0.42 5.08
CA VAL A 50 -21.18 0.18 4.21
C VAL A 50 -20.61 -0.56 3.01
N ASN A 51 -20.61 -1.88 3.07
CA ASN A 51 -20.49 -2.70 1.88
C ASN A 51 -21.71 -2.30 1.01
N ARG A 52 -21.54 -1.36 0.08
CA ARG A 52 -22.62 -0.88 -0.81
C ARG A 52 -23.28 -2.01 -1.62
N CYS A 53 -22.71 -3.21 -1.62
CA CYS A 53 -23.32 -4.42 -2.16
C CYS A 53 -24.49 -4.98 -1.31
N ALA A 54 -24.62 -4.61 -0.03
CA ALA A 54 -25.65 -5.15 0.86
C ALA A 54 -26.99 -4.38 0.84
N GLU A 55 -26.97 -3.08 0.51
CA GLU A 55 -28.18 -2.23 0.49
C GLU A 55 -28.87 -2.17 -0.88
N LEU A 56 -28.24 -2.69 -1.93
CA LEU A 56 -28.95 -2.99 -3.16
C LEU A 56 -29.80 -4.22 -2.92
N SER A 57 -31.08 -4.00 -2.54
CA SER A 57 -32.17 -4.93 -2.85
C SER A 57 -32.32 -5.00 -4.38
N LEU A 58 -31.33 -5.62 -5.02
CA LEU A 58 -31.44 -6.11 -6.37
C LEU A 58 -32.52 -7.17 -6.31
N ARG A 59 -33.65 -6.88 -6.96
CA ARG A 59 -34.67 -7.87 -7.32
C ARG A 59 -33.95 -9.15 -7.70
N ALA A 60 -34.24 -10.23 -6.98
CA ALA A 60 -33.61 -11.54 -7.10
C ALA A 60 -33.44 -11.94 -8.57
N THR A 61 -32.29 -11.59 -9.12
CA THR A 61 -31.80 -12.12 -10.38
C THR A 61 -30.66 -12.99 -9.90
N THR A 62 -30.87 -14.31 -9.93
CA THR A 62 -29.93 -15.38 -9.53
C THR A 62 -28.46 -14.95 -9.61
N LEU A 63 -27.96 -14.32 -8.55
CA LEU A 63 -26.55 -13.94 -8.49
C LEU A 63 -25.79 -15.23 -8.23
N PRO A 64 -24.78 -15.55 -9.05
CA PRO A 64 -23.99 -16.75 -8.83
C PRO A 64 -23.35 -16.71 -7.44
N SER A 65 -23.42 -17.82 -6.70
CA SER A 65 -22.74 -18.00 -5.41
C SER A 65 -21.24 -17.67 -5.52
N ALA A 66 -20.59 -17.32 -4.40
CA ALA A 66 -19.14 -17.21 -4.33
C ALA A 66 -18.43 -18.46 -4.92
N ASP A 67 -19.02 -19.65 -4.73
CA ASP A 67 -18.52 -20.91 -5.27
C ASP A 67 -18.46 -20.94 -6.80
N PHE A 68 -19.43 -20.29 -7.47
CA PHE A 68 -19.44 -20.19 -8.92
C PHE A 68 -18.20 -19.43 -9.43
N PHE A 69 -17.84 -18.33 -8.78
CA PHE A 69 -16.67 -17.54 -9.16
C PHE A 69 -15.36 -18.26 -8.87
N LEU A 70 -15.26 -18.92 -7.70
CA LEU A 70 -14.09 -19.73 -7.35
C LEU A 70 -13.89 -20.90 -8.32
N CYS A 71 -14.98 -21.51 -8.81
CA CYS A 71 -14.91 -22.54 -9.84
C CYS A 71 -14.58 -21.95 -11.23
N LYS A 72 -15.25 -20.87 -11.62
CA LYS A 72 -15.09 -20.26 -12.96
C LYS A 72 -13.71 -19.64 -13.17
N PHE A 73 -13.13 -19.04 -12.14
CA PHE A 73 -11.86 -18.31 -12.20
C PHE A 73 -10.77 -19.00 -11.37
N ARG A 74 -10.84 -20.33 -11.23
CA ARG A 74 -9.85 -21.12 -10.47
C ARG A 74 -8.42 -20.94 -11.00
N ASP A 75 -8.29 -20.61 -12.27
CA ASP A 75 -7.01 -20.35 -12.94
C ASP A 75 -6.37 -19.00 -12.55
N VAL A 76 -7.17 -18.06 -12.03
CA VAL A 76 -6.72 -16.71 -11.61
C VAL A 76 -6.77 -16.56 -10.08
N LEU A 77 -7.79 -17.13 -9.43
CA LEU A 77 -8.01 -17.04 -7.99
C LEU A 77 -7.32 -18.20 -7.29
N VAL A 78 -6.28 -17.90 -6.54
CA VAL A 78 -5.41 -18.88 -5.89
C VAL A 78 -5.54 -18.75 -4.38
N SER A 79 -5.76 -19.87 -3.68
CA SER A 79 -5.73 -19.88 -2.21
C SER A 79 -4.30 -20.01 -1.68
N LYS A 80 -4.09 -19.71 -0.39
CA LYS A 80 -2.77 -19.93 0.25
C LYS A 80 -2.34 -21.41 0.18
N ALA A 81 -3.28 -22.35 0.20
CA ALA A 81 -2.98 -23.77 0.09
C ALA A 81 -2.47 -24.14 -1.32
N ASP A 82 -3.07 -23.57 -2.36
CA ASP A 82 -2.66 -23.79 -3.75
C ASP A 82 -1.24 -23.26 -4.00
N LEU A 83 -0.89 -22.11 -3.39
CA LEU A 83 0.47 -21.54 -3.42
C LEU A 83 1.52 -22.42 -2.73
N GLN A 84 1.14 -23.30 -1.81
CA GLN A 84 2.08 -24.25 -1.21
C GLN A 84 2.23 -25.52 -2.05
N ALA A 85 1.26 -25.83 -2.90
CA ALA A 85 1.23 -27.00 -3.76
C ALA A 85 1.98 -26.80 -5.08
N ALA A 86 1.92 -25.60 -5.67
CA ALA A 86 2.51 -25.31 -6.98
C ALA A 86 3.26 -23.96 -7.00
N PRO A 87 4.27 -23.81 -7.86
CA PRO A 87 4.98 -22.54 -8.05
C PRO A 87 4.07 -21.49 -8.70
N LEU A 88 4.42 -20.21 -8.51
CA LEU A 88 3.67 -19.11 -9.11
C LEU A 88 3.80 -19.11 -10.64
N LYS A 89 2.68 -18.90 -11.33
CA LYS A 89 2.65 -18.72 -12.78
C LYS A 89 3.38 -17.41 -13.14
N LYS A 90 4.42 -17.51 -13.96
CA LYS A 90 5.11 -16.33 -14.49
C LYS A 90 4.17 -15.56 -15.42
N MET A 91 4.17 -14.24 -15.28
CA MET A 91 3.46 -13.36 -16.19
C MET A 91 4.05 -13.45 -17.60
N VAL A 92 3.21 -13.40 -18.63
CA VAL A 92 3.64 -13.31 -20.02
C VAL A 92 4.15 -11.90 -20.28
N GLY A 93 5.44 -11.74 -20.51
CA GLY A 93 6.06 -10.44 -20.75
C GLY A 93 7.59 -10.53 -20.76
N HIS A 94 8.24 -9.43 -21.11
CA HIS A 94 9.69 -9.31 -21.00
C HIS A 94 10.12 -9.33 -19.52
N PRO A 95 11.32 -9.82 -19.20
CA PRO A 95 11.85 -9.73 -17.84
C PRO A 95 11.82 -8.29 -17.33
N MET A 96 11.41 -8.11 -16.07
CA MET A 96 11.46 -6.80 -15.42
C MET A 96 12.92 -6.33 -15.32
N MET A 97 13.20 -5.13 -15.83
CA MET A 97 14.51 -4.48 -15.75
C MET A 97 14.45 -3.37 -14.71
N ILE A 98 15.44 -3.32 -13.81
CA ILE A 98 15.62 -2.24 -12.85
C ILE A 98 16.73 -1.34 -13.39
N HIS A 99 16.37 -0.12 -13.80
CA HIS A 99 17.33 0.86 -14.30
C HIS A 99 17.96 1.62 -13.13
N LEU A 100 19.28 1.56 -13.02
CA LEU A 100 20.03 2.35 -12.04
C LEU A 100 20.12 3.81 -12.52
N ILE A 101 20.00 4.73 -11.56
CA ILE A 101 20.13 6.16 -11.85
C ILE A 101 21.63 6.48 -11.94
N ASN A 102 22.11 6.64 -13.17
CA ASN A 102 23.50 6.98 -13.45
C ASN A 102 23.77 8.50 -13.44
N ASN A 103 22.73 9.33 -13.33
CA ASN A 103 22.80 10.77 -13.60
C ASN A 103 22.47 11.66 -12.39
N ALA A 104 22.22 11.08 -11.22
CA ALA A 104 22.05 11.81 -9.97
C ALA A 104 23.31 11.62 -9.11
N ILE A 105 23.77 12.68 -8.45
CA ILE A 105 24.80 12.57 -7.41
C ILE A 105 24.07 12.25 -6.09
N PRO A 106 24.43 11.17 -5.38
CA PRO A 106 25.47 10.18 -5.72
C PRO A 106 25.00 9.15 -6.77
N PHE A 107 25.94 8.73 -7.63
CA PHE A 107 25.74 7.59 -8.54
C PHE A 107 25.22 6.37 -7.75
N ALA A 108 24.43 5.50 -8.38
CA ALA A 108 24.04 4.23 -7.76
C ALA A 108 25.29 3.37 -7.48
N ILE A 109 25.78 3.38 -6.25
CA ILE A 109 26.96 2.64 -5.79
C ILE A 109 26.50 1.33 -5.16
N PRO A 110 27.17 0.19 -5.43
CA PRO A 110 26.88 -1.07 -4.76
C PRO A 110 26.97 -0.95 -3.23
N PHE A 111 25.98 -1.51 -2.55
CA PHE A 111 25.93 -1.58 -1.08
C PHE A 111 25.73 -3.02 -0.63
N ALA A 112 26.64 -3.49 0.23
CA ALA A 112 26.62 -4.84 0.76
C ALA A 112 26.83 -4.87 2.28
N ILE A 113 25.89 -5.49 2.98
CA ILE A 113 26.03 -5.92 4.37
C ILE A 113 26.63 -7.33 4.36
N HIS A 114 27.81 -7.47 4.98
CA HIS A 114 28.52 -8.75 5.06
C HIS A 114 28.15 -9.60 6.28
N THR A 115 27.53 -8.98 7.29
CA THR A 115 27.16 -9.66 8.53
C THR A 115 25.64 -9.84 8.58
N PRO A 116 25.11 -11.07 8.62
CA PRO A 116 23.67 -11.29 8.71
C PRO A 116 23.16 -10.84 10.08
N GLN A 117 21.96 -10.25 10.10
CA GLN A 117 21.30 -9.89 11.34
C GLN A 117 20.83 -11.15 12.09
N PRO A 118 21.07 -11.27 13.41
CA PRO A 118 20.63 -12.43 14.17
C PRO A 118 19.11 -12.50 14.26
N ILE A 119 18.57 -13.70 14.03
CA ILE A 119 17.13 -13.96 14.11
C ILE A 119 16.78 -14.38 15.55
N PRO A 120 15.82 -13.72 16.21
CA PRO A 120 15.35 -14.13 17.54
C PRO A 120 14.91 -15.59 17.56
N PHE A 121 15.31 -16.34 18.59
CA PHE A 121 15.07 -17.78 18.70
C PHE A 121 13.60 -18.18 18.49
N ALA A 122 12.66 -17.38 19.01
CA ALA A 122 11.22 -17.64 18.87
C ALA A 122 10.73 -17.69 17.41
N PHE A 123 11.45 -17.03 16.49
CA PHE A 123 11.06 -16.94 15.08
C PHE A 123 11.87 -17.82 14.14
N GLN A 124 12.97 -18.43 14.59
CA GLN A 124 13.89 -19.16 13.69
C GLN A 124 13.20 -20.26 12.88
N SER A 125 12.36 -21.09 13.51
CA SER A 125 11.63 -22.16 12.82
C SER A 125 10.67 -21.60 11.77
N GLN A 126 9.90 -20.57 12.13
CA GLN A 126 8.91 -19.95 11.23
C GLN A 126 9.58 -19.24 10.05
N VAL A 127 10.70 -18.54 10.30
CA VAL A 127 11.48 -17.88 9.24
C VAL A 127 12.03 -18.92 8.27
N LYS A 128 12.55 -20.04 8.77
CA LYS A 128 13.08 -21.13 7.94
C LYS A 128 11.99 -21.74 7.05
N GLU A 129 10.81 -22.02 7.61
CA GLU A 129 9.67 -22.55 6.86
C GLU A 129 9.20 -21.59 5.77
N GLU A 130 9.06 -20.30 6.09
CA GLU A 130 8.66 -19.27 5.12
C GLU A 130 9.71 -19.12 4.00
N PHE A 131 11.00 -19.16 4.34
CA PHE A 131 12.07 -19.07 3.34
C PHE A 131 12.03 -20.26 2.36
N TYR A 132 11.85 -21.49 2.86
CA TYR A 132 11.69 -22.65 2.00
C TYR A 132 10.41 -22.61 1.17
N SER A 133 9.32 -22.07 1.71
CA SER A 133 8.08 -21.85 0.95
C SER A 133 8.32 -20.91 -0.22
N MET A 134 9.03 -19.79 -0.01
CA MET A 134 9.37 -18.84 -1.08
C MET A 134 10.29 -19.46 -2.15
N VAL A 135 11.24 -20.30 -1.76
CA VAL A 135 12.10 -21.03 -2.71
C VAL A 135 11.28 -22.03 -3.51
N LYS A 136 10.40 -22.81 -2.85
CA LYS A 136 9.52 -23.80 -3.51
C LYS A 136 8.54 -23.13 -4.48
N GLN A 137 8.04 -21.96 -4.13
CA GLN A 137 7.18 -21.14 -5.00
C GLN A 137 7.91 -20.55 -6.20
N GLY A 138 9.25 -20.54 -6.18
CA GLY A 138 10.08 -19.95 -7.22
C GLY A 138 10.22 -18.43 -7.14
N ASN A 139 9.88 -17.82 -5.99
CA ASN A 139 9.96 -16.37 -5.78
C ASN A 139 11.40 -15.91 -5.58
N ILE A 140 12.19 -16.71 -4.87
CA ILE A 140 13.60 -16.45 -4.60
C ILE A 140 14.44 -17.67 -5.01
N LYS A 141 15.70 -17.41 -5.34
CA LYS A 141 16.70 -18.43 -5.65
C LYS A 141 18.00 -18.06 -4.96
N LEU A 142 18.88 -19.04 -4.80
CA LEU A 142 20.25 -18.78 -4.37
C LEU A 142 20.92 -17.84 -5.38
N ALA A 143 21.58 -16.80 -4.88
CA ALA A 143 22.25 -15.78 -5.71
C ALA A 143 23.47 -16.34 -6.47
N GLY A 144 23.94 -17.53 -6.10
CA GLY A 144 25.10 -18.20 -6.69
C GLY A 144 26.13 -18.55 -5.62
N HIS A 145 27.31 -18.97 -6.07
CA HIS A 145 28.44 -19.27 -5.18
C HIS A 145 29.32 -18.04 -4.88
N GLN A 146 29.19 -16.98 -5.68
CA GLN A 146 29.97 -15.75 -5.51
C GLN A 146 29.22 -14.77 -4.60
N PRO A 147 29.93 -14.04 -3.72
CA PRO A 147 29.33 -12.99 -2.92
C PRO A 147 28.78 -11.88 -3.83
N SER A 148 27.56 -11.43 -3.56
CA SER A 148 26.94 -10.31 -4.26
C SER A 148 27.49 -8.99 -3.74
N GLU A 149 27.78 -8.05 -4.64
CA GLU A 149 28.08 -6.65 -4.29
C GLU A 149 26.84 -5.88 -3.78
N TRP A 150 25.67 -6.51 -3.91
CA TRP A 150 24.38 -5.99 -3.45
C TRP A 150 23.81 -6.93 -2.40
N CYS A 151 23.85 -6.53 -1.13
CA CYS A 151 23.34 -7.33 -0.01
C CYS A 151 22.72 -6.42 1.03
N HIS A 152 21.43 -6.60 1.30
CA HIS A 152 20.66 -5.74 2.19
C HIS A 152 20.14 -6.54 3.39
N ALA A 153 19.85 -5.84 4.49
CA ALA A 153 19.43 -6.48 5.72
C ALA A 153 18.03 -7.09 5.58
N MET A 154 17.86 -8.30 6.11
CA MET A 154 16.57 -8.93 6.26
C MET A 154 15.93 -8.51 7.59
N VAL A 155 14.75 -7.91 7.53
CA VAL A 155 13.97 -7.48 8.69
C VAL A 155 12.74 -8.37 8.85
N LEU A 156 12.44 -8.74 10.09
CA LEU A 156 11.31 -9.59 10.44
C LEU A 156 10.20 -8.77 11.10
N ALA A 157 8.96 -9.00 10.66
CA ALA A 157 7.77 -8.46 11.30
C ALA A 157 6.85 -9.61 11.77
N ALA A 158 6.39 -9.54 13.01
CA ALA A 158 5.45 -10.52 13.55
C ALA A 158 4.07 -10.37 12.88
N LYS A 159 3.43 -11.50 12.59
CA LYS A 159 2.05 -11.59 12.07
C LYS A 159 1.23 -12.48 12.99
N SER A 160 -0.09 -12.31 12.99
CA SER A 160 -1.01 -13.15 13.77
C SER A 160 -0.87 -14.65 13.47
N ASN A 161 -0.43 -15.01 12.26
CA ASN A 161 -0.27 -16.39 11.82
C ASN A 161 1.12 -16.72 11.25
N GLY A 162 2.18 -16.09 11.79
CA GLY A 162 3.56 -16.40 11.43
C GLY A 162 4.46 -15.17 11.42
N VAL A 163 5.47 -15.20 10.56
CA VAL A 163 6.41 -14.09 10.35
C VAL A 163 6.31 -13.55 8.94
N LYS A 164 6.52 -12.24 8.79
CA LYS A 164 6.70 -11.58 7.50
C LYS A 164 8.19 -11.26 7.35
N ILE A 165 8.78 -11.73 6.27
CA ILE A 165 10.15 -11.42 5.86
C ILE A 165 10.12 -10.17 4.99
N THR A 166 10.95 -9.19 5.31
CA THR A 166 11.12 -7.94 4.54
C THR A 166 12.59 -7.66 4.31
N VAL A 167 12.90 -6.90 3.27
CA VAL A 167 14.27 -6.42 2.98
C VAL A 167 14.28 -4.92 3.21
N ASP A 168 15.26 -4.42 3.96
CA ASP A 168 15.49 -3.00 4.13
C ASP A 168 16.26 -2.45 2.93
N LEU A 169 15.60 -1.63 2.11
CA LEU A 169 16.17 -1.04 0.89
C LEU A 169 16.41 0.48 1.05
N THR A 170 16.56 0.95 2.30
CA THR A 170 16.84 2.36 2.61
C THR A 170 18.30 2.75 2.44
#